data_AF-F4PXM8-F1
#
_entry.id   AF-F4PXM8-F1
#
_cell.length_a   1.000
_cell.length_b   1.000
_cell.length_c   1.000
_cell.angle_alpha   90.00
_cell.angle_beta   90.00
_cell.angle_gamma   90.00
#
_symmetry.space_group_name_H-M   'P 1'
#
loop_
_entity.id
_entity.type
_entity.pdbx_description
1 polymer ?
#
loop_
_entity_poly.entity_id
_entity_poly.type
_entity_poly.pdbx_seq_one_letter_code
_entity_poly.pdbx_strand_id
1 'polypeptide(L)'
;MGCRLVYNDSMFIILIYFDSSLLLRTIIYTESEETPPYANNMVPAPFKGGRGMTYYDWSNQAMHEVYYDFCVPIFSNGSDWSCDFINVKGVSYIVTHDDAPSDVPPCCVFGDPWYPPSPNFITGCGATQNVSAPLNGQEIDYWTIYLPGSGGLFGYGFYANGSSTAGWTPGSFFFAAAPSGWTIQNFENFRQTTPPASAWVLPDSCNNAQPCPPQG
;
A
#
# COMPACT_ATOMS: atom_id res chain seq x y z
N MET A 1 24.05 -5.82 -3.93
CA MET A 1 23.07 -6.35 -2.96
C MET A 1 21.74 -5.72 -3.34
N GLY A 2 20.89 -6.45 -4.06
CA GLY A 2 19.64 -5.90 -4.57
C GLY A 2 18.57 -5.94 -3.49
N CYS A 3 17.81 -4.86 -3.33
CA CYS A 3 16.56 -4.93 -2.59
C CYS A 3 15.56 -5.78 -3.35
N ARG A 4 15.58 -7.08 -3.05
CA ARG A 4 14.35 -7.86 -3.03
C ARG A 4 13.66 -7.55 -1.72
N LEU A 5 12.34 -7.70 -1.68
CA LEU A 5 11.55 -7.77 -0.46
C LEU A 5 11.98 -9.00 0.37
N VAL A 6 13.21 -9.01 0.89
CA VAL A 6 13.81 -10.07 1.72
C VAL A 6 14.85 -9.44 2.67
N TYR A 7 14.46 -9.35 3.94
CA TYR A 7 15.17 -9.24 5.23
C TYR A 7 16.54 -8.55 5.41
N ASN A 8 16.59 -7.62 6.37
CA ASN A 8 17.44 -7.71 7.58
C ASN A 8 16.94 -6.80 8.72
N ASP A 9 17.15 -7.24 9.96
CA ASP A 9 16.61 -6.69 11.22
C ASP A 9 17.03 -5.24 11.54
N SER A 10 16.06 -4.42 11.98
CA SER A 10 16.11 -3.51 13.16
C SER A 10 14.91 -2.55 13.19
N MET A 11 14.00 -2.83 14.13
CA MET A 11 13.09 -1.95 14.90
C MET A 11 12.74 -0.53 14.40
N PHE A 12 11.48 -0.34 13.94
CA PHE A 12 10.67 0.90 13.92
C PHE A 12 9.18 0.54 13.64
N ILE A 13 8.32 0.69 14.64
CA ILE A 13 6.92 0.24 14.57
C ILE A 13 6.08 1.23 13.71
N ILE A 14 5.55 0.82 12.56
CA ILE A 14 4.57 1.62 11.79
C ILE A 14 3.18 0.97 11.93
N LEU A 15 2.53 1.09 13.09
CA LEU A 15 1.17 0.59 13.26
C LEU A 15 0.20 1.49 12.50
N ILE A 16 -0.52 0.96 11.51
CA ILE A 16 -1.50 1.73 10.74
C ILE A 16 -2.91 1.27 11.14
N TYR A 17 -3.82 2.22 11.38
CA TYR A 17 -5.24 2.02 11.65
C TYR A 17 -5.98 3.19 11.03
N PHE A 18 -7.06 2.95 10.27
CA PHE A 18 -7.88 4.00 9.67
C PHE A 18 -9.36 3.80 9.98
N ASP A 19 -9.98 4.81 10.61
CA ASP A 19 -11.42 4.88 10.79
C ASP A 19 -12.02 5.72 9.66
N SER A 20 -12.92 5.11 8.89
CA SER A 20 -13.55 5.70 7.73
C SER A 20 -14.74 6.59 8.13
N SER A 21 -14.48 7.83 8.52
CA SER A 21 -15.53 8.85 8.60
C SER A 21 -15.34 9.93 7.53
N LEU A 22 -16.07 9.73 6.43
CA LEU A 22 -16.63 10.74 5.52
C LEU A 22 -15.63 11.71 4.83
N LEU A 23 -15.48 11.50 3.51
CA LEU A 23 -15.06 12.44 2.45
C LEU A 23 -13.60 12.42 1.96
N LEU A 24 -12.67 11.70 2.59
CA LEU A 24 -11.26 11.71 2.16
C LEU A 24 -10.89 10.46 1.35
N ARG A 25 -10.24 10.68 0.21
CA ARG A 25 -9.79 9.64 -0.72
C ARG A 25 -8.46 9.08 -0.21
N THR A 26 -8.52 7.88 0.35
CA THR A 26 -7.34 7.16 0.88
C THR A 26 -6.53 6.53 -0.24
N ILE A 27 -7.17 6.11 -1.35
CA ILE A 27 -6.49 5.58 -2.54
C ILE A 27 -6.92 6.35 -3.79
N ILE A 28 -5.98 6.61 -4.67
CA ILE A 28 -6.16 7.35 -5.92
C ILE A 28 -5.40 6.60 -7.02
N TYR A 29 -6.05 6.44 -8.18
CA TYR A 29 -5.45 5.94 -9.42
C TYR A 29 -5.54 7.04 -10.48
N THR A 30 -4.46 7.27 -11.22
CA THR A 30 -4.43 8.20 -12.36
C THR A 30 -3.62 7.60 -13.50
N GLU A 31 -4.03 7.87 -14.74
CA GLU A 31 -3.30 7.51 -15.96
C GLU A 31 -2.22 8.54 -16.34
N SER A 32 -2.04 9.58 -15.53
CA SER A 32 -1.04 10.62 -15.77
C SER A 32 0.36 10.04 -15.89
N GLU A 33 1.13 10.52 -16.87
CA GLU A 33 2.57 10.22 -16.98
C GLU A 33 3.40 11.06 -15.99
N GLU A 34 2.83 12.11 -15.41
CA GLU A 34 3.50 12.94 -14.40
C GLU A 34 3.75 12.13 -13.13
N THR A 35 5.01 12.05 -12.70
CA THR A 35 5.41 11.27 -11.52
C THR A 35 4.98 11.97 -10.22
N PRO A 36 4.30 11.29 -9.28
CA PRO A 36 4.01 11.81 -7.94
C PRO A 36 5.30 12.14 -7.15
N PRO A 37 5.22 12.93 -6.08
CA PRO A 37 4.00 13.36 -5.38
C PRO A 37 3.30 14.56 -6.01
N TYR A 38 1.97 14.57 -5.96
CA TYR A 38 1.15 15.72 -6.38
C TYR A 38 0.84 16.62 -5.17
N ALA A 39 1.21 17.89 -5.25
CA ALA A 39 0.98 18.84 -4.16
C ALA A 39 -0.52 19.00 -3.84
N ASN A 40 -0.87 18.96 -2.56
CA ASN A 40 -2.22 19.15 -2.01
C ASN A 40 -3.31 18.32 -2.71
N ASN A 41 -3.02 17.06 -3.04
CA ASN A 41 -3.95 16.18 -3.76
C ASN A 41 -4.42 16.73 -5.12
N MET A 42 -3.63 17.60 -5.75
CA MET A 42 -3.88 18.09 -7.11
C MET A 42 -3.46 17.04 -8.15
N VAL A 43 -4.11 15.88 -8.10
CA VAL A 43 -3.87 14.77 -9.02
C VAL A 43 -4.41 15.12 -10.41
N PRO A 44 -3.62 14.97 -11.49
CA PRO A 44 -4.09 15.23 -12.84
C PRO A 44 -5.28 14.36 -13.24
N ALA A 45 -6.28 14.95 -13.89
CA ALA A 45 -7.40 14.22 -14.47
C ALA A 45 -7.00 13.54 -15.79
N PRO A 46 -7.57 12.37 -16.13
CA PRO A 46 -8.54 11.61 -15.34
C PRO A 46 -7.89 10.89 -14.15
N PHE A 47 -8.63 10.80 -13.05
CA PHE A 47 -8.24 9.98 -11.91
C PHE A 47 -9.49 9.36 -11.25
N LYS A 48 -9.30 8.24 -10.58
CA LYS A 48 -10.29 7.55 -9.74
C LYS A 48 -9.86 7.65 -8.29
N GLY A 49 -10.79 7.97 -7.39
CA GLY A 49 -10.54 8.04 -5.95
C GLY A 49 -11.42 7.06 -5.19
N GLY A 50 -10.86 6.45 -4.15
CA GLY A 50 -11.51 5.43 -3.34
C GLY A 50 -11.07 5.53 -1.88
N ARG A 51 -11.75 4.76 -1.04
CA ARG A 51 -11.51 4.64 0.39
C ARG A 51 -10.82 3.32 0.66
N GLY A 52 -10.04 3.31 1.73
CA GLY A 52 -9.43 2.10 2.21
C GLY A 52 -9.03 2.19 3.67
N MET A 53 -8.53 1.07 4.18
CA MET A 53 -8.01 0.94 5.51
C MET A 53 -6.77 0.06 5.47
N THR A 54 -5.77 0.34 6.31
CA THR A 54 -4.55 -0.46 6.36
C THR A 54 -4.26 -0.81 7.80
N TYR A 55 -4.00 -2.08 8.06
CA TYR A 55 -3.37 -2.58 9.27
C TYR A 55 -1.95 -2.99 8.96
N TYR A 56 -1.04 -2.72 9.88
CA TYR A 56 0.34 -3.18 9.79
C TYR A 56 0.82 -3.62 11.16
N ASP A 57 1.51 -4.75 11.20
CA ASP A 57 2.18 -5.25 12.40
C ASP A 57 3.43 -6.05 12.01
N TRP A 58 4.59 -5.41 12.15
CA TRP A 58 5.87 -6.06 11.87
C TRP A 58 6.19 -7.22 12.81
N SER A 59 5.69 -7.20 14.05
CA SER A 59 5.96 -8.30 15.00
C SER A 59 5.30 -9.61 14.54
N ASN A 60 4.19 -9.49 13.80
CA ASN A 60 3.52 -10.60 13.10
C ASN A 60 3.91 -10.71 11.63
N GLN A 61 4.80 -9.84 11.13
CA GLN A 61 5.17 -9.71 9.71
C GLN A 61 3.93 -9.64 8.81
N ALA A 62 2.94 -8.86 9.26
CA ALA A 62 1.61 -8.83 8.68
C ALA A 62 1.20 -7.43 8.23
N MET A 63 0.45 -7.36 7.14
CA MET A 63 -0.18 -6.15 6.64
C MET A 63 -1.47 -6.50 5.95
N HIS A 64 -2.54 -5.77 6.25
CA HIS A 64 -3.85 -5.98 5.66
C HIS A 64 -4.35 -4.64 5.14
N GLU A 65 -4.41 -4.51 3.83
CA GLU A 65 -5.02 -3.36 3.17
C GLU A 65 -6.41 -3.75 2.68
N VAL A 66 -7.40 -2.96 3.04
CA VAL A 66 -8.81 -3.11 2.67
C VAL A 66 -9.14 -2.00 1.69
N TYR A 67 -9.64 -2.35 0.52
CA TYR A 67 -9.99 -1.42 -0.54
C TYR A 67 -11.49 -1.47 -0.81
N TYR A 68 -12.21 -0.42 -0.40
CA TYR A 68 -13.67 -0.46 -0.36
C TYR A 68 -14.37 -0.15 -1.69
N ASP A 69 -13.71 0.59 -2.58
CA ASP A 69 -14.35 1.14 -3.79
C ASP A 69 -13.75 0.59 -5.10
N PHE A 70 -12.47 0.23 -5.09
CA PHE A 70 -11.77 -0.44 -6.18
C PHE A 70 -10.48 -1.06 -5.64
N CYS A 71 -10.10 -2.21 -6.15
CA CYS A 71 -8.94 -2.98 -5.70
C CYS A 71 -7.66 -2.23 -6.07
N VAL A 72 -6.56 -2.62 -5.44
CA VAL A 72 -5.25 -2.06 -5.77
C VAL A 72 -4.98 -2.19 -7.29
N PRO A 73 -4.67 -1.11 -8.02
CA PRO A 73 -4.63 -1.09 -9.49
C PRO A 73 -3.27 -1.60 -10.01
N ILE A 74 -2.93 -2.82 -9.62
CA ILE A 74 -1.75 -3.56 -10.09
C ILE A 74 -2.12 -4.55 -11.20
N PHE A 75 -3.40 -4.81 -11.42
CA PHE A 75 -3.91 -5.73 -12.42
C PHE A 75 -4.18 -5.01 -13.76
N SER A 76 -3.57 -5.49 -14.85
CA SER A 76 -3.81 -4.96 -16.20
C SER A 76 -5.25 -5.16 -16.70
N ASN A 77 -5.96 -6.14 -16.14
CA ASN A 77 -7.34 -6.49 -16.47
C ASN A 77 -8.38 -5.54 -15.85
N GLY A 78 -7.93 -4.52 -15.10
CA GLY A 78 -8.77 -3.61 -14.34
C GLY A 78 -8.96 -4.05 -12.88
N SER A 79 -9.34 -3.08 -12.05
CA SER A 79 -9.45 -3.21 -10.59
C SER A 79 -10.74 -2.60 -10.05
N ASP A 80 -11.77 -2.46 -10.89
CA ASP A 80 -13.05 -1.80 -10.58
C ASP A 80 -14.00 -2.64 -9.70
N TRP A 81 -13.47 -3.25 -8.64
CA TRP A 81 -14.16 -4.10 -7.67
C TRP A 81 -13.42 -4.05 -6.33
N SER A 82 -14.09 -4.26 -5.19
CA SER A 82 -13.49 -4.14 -3.86
C SER A 82 -12.70 -5.40 -3.45
N CYS A 83 -11.63 -5.21 -2.67
CA CYS A 83 -10.73 -6.31 -2.30
C CYS A 83 -9.95 -6.04 -1.02
N ASP A 84 -9.40 -7.11 -0.46
CA ASP A 84 -8.40 -7.06 0.60
C ASP A 84 -7.06 -7.60 0.08
N PHE A 85 -5.98 -6.87 0.33
CA PHE A 85 -4.61 -7.34 0.13
C PHE A 85 -3.98 -7.70 1.49
N ILE A 86 -3.87 -9.00 1.76
CA ILE A 86 -3.50 -9.55 3.07
C ILE A 86 -2.14 -10.22 2.97
N ASN A 87 -1.18 -9.72 3.71
CA ASN A 87 0.16 -10.27 3.87
C ASN A 87 0.22 -10.87 5.27
N VAL A 88 0.39 -12.18 5.38
CA VAL A 88 0.45 -12.87 6.68
C VAL A 88 1.30 -14.12 6.56
N LYS A 89 2.20 -14.33 7.53
CA LYS A 89 3.12 -15.49 7.56
C LYS A 89 3.98 -15.64 6.29
N GLY A 90 4.35 -14.53 5.66
CA GLY A 90 5.21 -14.51 4.48
C GLY A 90 4.52 -14.85 3.15
N VAL A 91 3.18 -14.86 3.11
CA VAL A 91 2.40 -15.03 1.89
C VAL A 91 1.45 -13.84 1.73
N SER A 92 1.30 -13.37 0.49
CA SER A 92 0.36 -12.32 0.13
C SER A 92 -0.82 -12.88 -0.63
N TYR A 93 -2.01 -12.51 -0.18
CA TYR A 93 -3.28 -12.92 -0.74
C TYR A 93 -4.03 -11.70 -1.25
N ILE A 94 -4.75 -11.90 -2.35
CA ILE A 94 -5.82 -11.00 -2.78
C ILE A 94 -7.12 -11.74 -2.49
N VAL A 95 -7.94 -11.15 -1.64
CA VAL A 95 -9.28 -11.63 -1.30
C VAL A 95 -10.28 -10.70 -1.96
N THR A 96 -11.20 -11.26 -2.73
CA THR A 96 -12.19 -10.46 -3.45
C THR A 96 -13.54 -10.50 -2.74
N HIS A 97 -14.35 -9.46 -2.96
CA HIS A 97 -15.71 -9.39 -2.43
C HIS A 97 -16.76 -9.67 -3.50
N ASP A 98 -18.04 -9.58 -3.12
CA ASP A 98 -19.18 -9.95 -3.96
C ASP A 98 -19.30 -9.13 -5.26
N ASP A 99 -18.63 -7.99 -5.37
CA ASP A 99 -18.61 -7.13 -6.55
C ASP A 99 -17.52 -7.50 -7.57
N ALA A 100 -16.69 -8.50 -7.27
CA ALA A 100 -15.67 -8.97 -8.18
C ALA A 100 -16.28 -9.69 -9.41
N PRO A 101 -15.67 -9.52 -10.61
CA PRO A 101 -16.05 -10.27 -11.80
C PRO A 101 -15.98 -11.79 -11.58
N SER A 102 -16.85 -12.55 -12.24
CA SER A 102 -16.99 -14.01 -12.05
C SER A 102 -15.75 -14.82 -12.42
N ASP A 103 -14.84 -14.26 -13.22
CA ASP A 103 -13.58 -14.84 -13.63
C ASP A 103 -12.43 -14.55 -12.65
N VAL A 104 -12.63 -13.67 -11.66
CA VAL A 104 -11.67 -13.41 -10.59
C VAL A 104 -11.97 -14.35 -9.42
N PRO A 105 -10.99 -15.16 -8.96
CA PRO A 105 -11.21 -16.10 -7.87
C PRO A 105 -11.47 -15.36 -6.54
N PRO A 106 -12.27 -15.94 -5.61
CA PRO A 106 -12.57 -15.32 -4.31
C PRO A 106 -11.33 -15.12 -3.41
N CYS A 107 -10.28 -15.92 -3.63
CA CYS A 107 -8.97 -15.71 -3.03
C CYS A 107 -7.88 -16.28 -3.93
N CYS A 108 -6.76 -15.57 -4.06
CA CYS A 108 -5.58 -16.04 -4.78
C CYS A 108 -4.28 -15.58 -4.12
N VAL A 109 -3.19 -16.31 -4.37
CA VAL A 109 -1.84 -15.98 -3.89
C VAL A 109 -1.18 -15.00 -4.85
N PHE A 110 -0.94 -13.78 -4.39
CA PHE A 110 -0.22 -12.75 -5.15
C PHE A 110 1.30 -13.00 -5.12
N GLY A 111 1.84 -13.42 -3.98
CA GLY A 111 3.27 -13.67 -3.82
C GLY A 111 3.60 -14.58 -2.65
N ASP A 112 4.57 -15.47 -2.87
CA ASP A 112 5.14 -16.38 -1.88
C ASP A 112 6.60 -16.72 -2.26
N PRO A 113 7.63 -16.31 -1.48
CA PRO A 113 7.50 -15.50 -0.26
C PRO A 113 7.23 -14.03 -0.57
N TRP A 114 6.42 -13.38 0.27
CA TRP A 114 6.19 -11.94 0.23
C TRP A 114 5.88 -11.40 1.64
N TYR A 115 6.53 -10.28 1.99
CA TYR A 115 6.43 -9.66 3.30
C TYR A 115 6.09 -8.18 3.16
N PRO A 116 5.37 -7.60 4.14
CA PRO A 116 5.23 -6.16 4.18
C PRO A 116 6.60 -5.49 4.35
N PRO A 117 6.76 -4.21 3.94
CA PRO A 117 8.01 -3.50 4.13
C PRO A 117 8.44 -3.52 5.59
N SER A 118 9.70 -3.88 5.84
CA SER A 118 10.25 -3.84 7.18
C SER A 118 10.32 -2.40 7.69
N PRO A 119 10.32 -2.20 9.01
CA PRO A 119 10.55 -0.90 9.61
C PRO A 119 11.71 -0.08 9.10
N ASN A 120 12.81 -0.76 8.79
CA ASN A 120 14.04 -0.17 8.30
C ASN A 120 14.13 -0.17 6.77
N PHE A 121 13.05 -0.51 6.06
CA PHE A 121 13.04 -0.67 4.60
C PHE A 121 13.62 0.55 3.87
N ILE A 122 13.22 1.76 4.27
CA ILE A 122 13.71 3.02 3.69
C ILE A 122 15.25 3.09 3.75
N THR A 123 15.81 2.92 4.95
CA THR A 123 17.27 2.98 5.17
C THR A 123 18.00 1.75 4.61
N GLY A 124 17.41 0.57 4.71
CA GLY A 124 18.00 -0.70 4.33
C GLY A 124 18.04 -0.91 2.82
N CYS A 125 17.10 -0.30 2.09
CA CYS A 125 17.03 -0.37 0.64
C CYS A 125 17.66 0.81 -0.09
N GLY A 126 18.27 1.75 0.63
CA GLY A 126 18.93 2.90 0.02
C GLY A 126 17.94 3.87 -0.63
N ALA A 127 16.72 3.96 -0.11
CA ALA A 127 15.80 5.00 -0.52
C ALA A 127 16.43 6.37 -0.21
N THR A 128 16.19 7.35 -1.09
CA THR A 128 16.78 8.69 -0.96
C THR A 128 15.66 9.69 -0.73
N GLN A 129 15.81 10.54 0.30
CA GLN A 129 14.95 11.71 0.45
C GLN A 129 15.36 12.73 -0.59
N ASN A 130 14.49 12.99 -1.56
CA ASN A 130 14.80 13.83 -2.71
C ASN A 130 13.65 14.74 -3.14
N VAL A 131 12.47 14.61 -2.53
CA VAL A 131 11.29 15.40 -2.86
C VAL A 131 10.51 15.70 -1.58
N SER A 132 9.98 16.91 -1.49
CA SER A 132 8.99 17.29 -0.48
C SER A 132 7.79 17.92 -1.18
N ALA A 133 6.58 17.60 -0.72
CA ALA A 133 5.36 18.18 -1.26
C ALA A 133 4.31 18.33 -0.15
N PRO A 134 3.50 19.41 -0.17
CA PRO A 134 2.45 19.57 0.82
C PRO A 134 1.31 18.58 0.54
N LEU A 135 0.70 18.03 1.59
CA LEU A 135 -0.53 17.25 1.57
C LEU A 135 -1.49 17.89 2.58
N ASN A 136 -2.64 18.36 2.11
CA ASN A 136 -3.63 19.07 2.94
C ASN A 136 -3.01 20.23 3.78
N GLY A 137 -2.05 20.96 3.19
CA GLY A 137 -1.36 22.07 3.83
C GLY A 137 -0.25 21.69 4.82
N GLN A 138 0.08 20.41 4.97
CA GLN A 138 1.18 19.92 5.80
C GLN A 138 2.31 19.38 4.92
N GLU A 139 3.56 19.68 5.25
CA GLU A 139 4.72 19.23 4.48
C GLU A 139 4.99 17.73 4.69
N ILE A 140 5.13 17.01 3.57
CA ILE A 140 5.51 15.60 3.52
C ILE A 140 6.88 15.47 2.85
N ASP A 141 7.80 14.77 3.50
CA ASP A 141 9.09 14.38 2.94
C ASP A 141 9.00 12.98 2.34
N TYR A 142 9.33 12.86 1.06
CA TYR A 142 9.28 11.61 0.31
C TYR A 142 10.66 10.98 0.18
N TRP A 143 10.73 9.70 0.56
CA TRP A 143 11.85 8.82 0.32
C TRP A 143 11.53 7.94 -0.88
N THR A 144 12.30 8.09 -1.96
CA THR A 144 12.05 7.36 -3.21
C THR A 144 13.06 6.25 -3.43
N ILE A 145 12.59 5.16 -4.04
CA ILE A 145 13.40 4.01 -4.41
C ILE A 145 12.94 3.42 -5.74
N TYR A 146 13.88 3.06 -6.59
CA TYR A 146 13.61 2.35 -7.83
C TYR A 146 13.96 0.86 -7.69
N LEU A 147 12.95 0.00 -7.82
CA LEU A 147 13.06 -1.45 -7.73
C LEU A 147 12.85 -2.09 -9.12
N PRO A 148 13.94 -2.33 -9.87
CA PRO A 148 13.83 -2.96 -11.19
C PRO A 148 13.25 -4.37 -11.05
N GLY A 149 12.17 -4.65 -11.79
CA GLY A 149 11.49 -5.96 -11.77
C GLY A 149 10.48 -6.17 -10.63
N SER A 150 10.20 -5.16 -9.80
CA SER A 150 9.23 -5.23 -8.71
C SER A 150 8.27 -4.04 -8.67
N GLY A 151 7.98 -3.44 -9.83
CA GLY A 151 7.01 -2.34 -9.95
C GLY A 151 7.63 -0.95 -10.19
N GLY A 152 8.95 -0.83 -10.29
CA GLY A 152 9.61 0.42 -10.69
C GLY A 152 9.79 1.39 -9.53
N LEU A 153 9.34 2.64 -9.68
CA LEU A 153 9.54 3.70 -8.69
C LEU A 153 8.48 3.61 -7.58
N PHE A 154 8.95 3.67 -6.34
CA PHE A 154 8.14 3.79 -5.13
C PHE A 154 8.52 5.07 -4.39
N GLY A 155 7.55 5.71 -3.76
CA GLY A 155 7.78 6.86 -2.88
C GLY A 155 7.02 6.74 -1.57
N TYR A 156 7.75 6.85 -0.47
CA TYR A 156 7.21 6.79 0.89
C TYR A 156 7.29 8.17 1.53
N GLY A 157 6.13 8.78 1.75
CA GLY A 157 5.97 10.11 2.31
C GLY A 157 5.66 10.09 3.81
N PHE A 158 6.45 10.82 4.59
CA PHE A 158 6.23 11.01 6.03
C PHE A 158 6.07 12.49 6.35
N TYR A 159 5.23 12.83 7.33
CA TYR A 159 5.10 14.22 7.79
C TYR A 159 6.44 14.75 8.32
N ALA A 160 6.92 15.87 7.76
CA ALA A 160 8.24 16.43 8.06
C ALA A 160 8.42 16.81 9.55
N ASN A 161 7.33 17.21 10.21
CA ASN A 161 7.30 17.57 11.63
C ASN A 161 6.99 16.38 12.57
N GLY A 162 7.03 15.14 12.07
CA GLY A 162 6.88 13.95 12.91
C GLY A 162 8.01 13.87 13.96
N SER A 163 7.65 13.73 15.24
CA SER A 163 8.66 13.64 16.30
C SER A 163 9.48 12.35 16.18
N SER A 164 10.80 12.47 16.05
CA SER A 164 11.73 11.33 16.05
C SER A 164 11.64 10.44 17.30
N THR A 165 11.06 10.95 18.40
CA THR A 165 10.83 10.19 19.63
C THR A 165 9.58 9.31 19.62
N ALA A 166 8.59 9.62 18.76
CA ALA A 166 7.36 8.83 18.59
C ALA A 166 7.37 7.99 17.30
N GLY A 167 8.35 8.21 16.43
CA GLY A 167 8.44 7.58 15.11
C GLY A 167 7.88 8.48 14.00
N TRP A 168 8.16 8.12 12.76
CA TRP A 168 7.65 8.84 11.59
C TRP A 168 6.17 8.54 11.38
N THR A 169 5.37 9.59 11.18
CA THR A 169 3.95 9.43 10.84
C THR A 169 3.82 9.33 9.32
N PRO A 170 3.28 8.23 8.77
CA PRO A 170 3.07 8.11 7.33
C PRO A 170 2.01 9.10 6.88
N GLY A 171 2.26 9.77 5.76
CA GLY A 171 1.31 10.71 5.15
C GLY A 171 0.89 10.27 3.76
N SER A 172 1.79 9.70 2.96
CA SER A 172 1.46 9.25 1.61
C SER A 172 2.38 8.13 1.14
N PHE A 173 1.92 7.32 0.20
CA PHE A 173 2.69 6.31 -0.51
C PHE A 173 2.28 6.32 -1.98
N PHE A 174 3.23 6.14 -2.89
CA PHE A 174 2.91 5.99 -4.31
C PHE A 174 3.76 4.93 -4.99
N PHE A 175 3.21 4.36 -6.05
CA PHE A 175 3.86 3.37 -6.90
C PHE A 175 3.21 3.34 -8.29
N ALA A 176 3.89 2.74 -9.27
CA ALA A 176 3.36 2.62 -10.63
C ALA A 176 2.11 1.71 -10.65
N ALA A 177 1.06 2.16 -11.34
CA ALA A 177 -0.13 1.37 -11.58
C ALA A 177 0.01 0.54 -12.88
N ALA A 178 -0.80 -0.50 -13.02
CA ALA A 178 -0.92 -1.27 -14.24
C ALA A 178 -2.23 -0.94 -14.99
N PRO A 179 -2.22 -0.88 -16.33
CA PRO A 179 -1.06 -1.05 -17.20
C PRO A 179 -0.13 0.18 -17.25
N SER A 180 -0.58 1.34 -16.79
CA SER A 180 0.21 2.57 -16.76
C SER A 180 -0.31 3.55 -15.69
N GLY A 181 0.47 4.61 -15.44
CA GLY A 181 0.09 5.66 -14.50
C GLY A 181 0.54 5.38 -13.08
N TRP A 182 -0.18 5.93 -12.10
CA TRP A 182 0.23 5.96 -10.70
C TRP A 182 -0.89 5.63 -9.75
N THR A 183 -0.54 4.88 -8.71
CA THR A 183 -1.34 4.71 -7.51
C THR A 183 -0.79 5.60 -6.41
N ILE A 184 -1.66 6.31 -5.72
CA ILE A 184 -1.34 7.13 -4.57
C ILE A 184 -2.24 6.69 -3.42
N GLN A 185 -1.64 6.34 -2.30
CA GLN A 185 -2.33 6.12 -1.05
C GLN A 185 -2.01 7.27 -0.10
N ASN A 186 -3.02 7.97 0.38
CA ASN A 186 -2.86 9.02 1.37
C ASN A 186 -3.38 8.53 2.72
N PHE A 187 -2.59 8.73 3.75
CA PHE A 187 -2.83 8.21 5.08
C PHE A 187 -3.28 9.33 6.01
N GLU A 188 -4.37 9.09 6.75
CA GLU A 188 -4.99 10.06 7.66
C GLU A 188 -5.45 9.34 8.92
N ASN A 189 -5.76 10.01 10.04
CA ASN A 189 -6.23 9.30 11.26
C ASN A 189 -5.29 8.21 11.79
N PHE A 190 -3.98 8.31 11.53
CA PHE A 190 -2.97 7.36 11.98
C PHE A 190 -3.03 7.11 13.50
N ARG A 191 -3.03 5.83 13.91
CA ARG A 191 -2.97 5.44 15.33
C ARG A 191 -1.94 4.36 15.55
N GLN A 192 -1.05 4.61 16.50
CA GLN A 192 -0.06 3.63 16.93
C GLN A 192 -0.63 2.66 17.97
N THR A 193 -1.50 1.75 17.53
CA THR A 193 -2.15 0.75 18.39
C THR A 193 -2.11 -0.64 17.77
N THR A 194 -2.11 -1.68 18.60
CA THR A 194 -2.19 -3.08 18.12
C THR A 194 -3.45 -3.30 17.27
N PRO A 195 -3.33 -3.80 16.03
CA PRO A 195 -4.50 -4.13 15.21
C PRO A 195 -5.36 -5.22 15.87
N PRO A 196 -6.67 -5.23 15.61
CA PRO A 196 -7.53 -6.31 16.10
C PRO A 196 -7.07 -7.64 15.49
N ALA A 197 -7.14 -8.73 16.27
CA ALA A 197 -6.73 -10.06 15.79
C ALA A 197 -7.49 -10.52 14.52
N SER A 198 -8.71 -10.00 14.31
CA SER A 198 -9.50 -10.26 13.11
C SER A 198 -8.89 -9.72 11.82
N ALA A 199 -7.97 -8.74 11.88
CA ALA A 199 -7.27 -8.23 10.70
C ALA A 199 -6.38 -9.28 10.00
N TRP A 200 -6.06 -10.38 10.70
CA TRP A 200 -5.15 -11.40 10.19
C TRP A 200 -5.86 -12.70 9.81
N VAL A 201 -7.19 -12.74 9.93
CA VAL A 201 -7.99 -13.95 9.64
C VAL A 201 -8.24 -14.01 8.13
N LEU A 202 -7.71 -15.04 7.49
CA LEU A 202 -8.03 -15.34 6.10
C LEU A 202 -9.40 -16.03 6.01
N PRO A 203 -10.21 -15.74 4.97
CA PRO A 203 -11.42 -16.48 4.71
C PRO A 203 -11.12 -17.92 4.26
N ASP A 204 -12.10 -18.81 4.41
CA ASP A 204 -11.97 -20.22 4.02
C ASP A 204 -11.64 -20.41 2.53
N SER A 205 -12.00 -19.44 1.68
CA SER A 205 -11.64 -19.42 0.26
C SER A 205 -10.13 -19.44 0.02
N CYS A 206 -9.33 -19.00 0.99
CA CYS A 206 -7.87 -18.97 0.88
C CYS A 206 -7.17 -20.29 1.23
N ASN A 207 -7.86 -21.28 1.80
CA ASN A 207 -7.26 -22.54 2.25
C ASN A 207 -6.55 -23.33 1.13
N ASN A 208 -7.02 -23.18 -0.12
CA ASN A 208 -6.43 -23.81 -1.31
C ASN A 208 -6.19 -22.77 -2.42
N ALA A 209 -5.91 -21.52 -2.04
CA ALA A 209 -5.70 -20.42 -2.98
C ALA A 209 -4.64 -20.79 -4.03
N GLN A 210 -4.99 -20.61 -5.29
CA GLN A 210 -4.05 -20.73 -6.41
C GLN A 210 -3.35 -19.40 -6.63
N PRO A 211 -2.22 -19.36 -7.36
CA PRO A 211 -1.62 -18.10 -7.80
C PRO A 211 -2.65 -17.21 -8.49
N CYS A 212 -2.61 -15.90 -8.22
CA CYS A 212 -3.46 -14.96 -8.91
C CYS A 212 -3.26 -15.08 -10.43
N PRO A 213 -4.33 -14.97 -11.23
CA PRO A 213 -4.23 -15.09 -12.68
C PRO A 213 -3.09 -14.19 -13.21
N PRO A 214 -2.29 -14.67 -14.18
CA PRO A 214 -1.29 -13.84 -14.81
C PRO A 214 -1.98 -12.58 -15.31
N GLN A 215 -1.54 -11.47 -14.76
CA GLN A 215 -2.00 -10.14 -15.08
C GLN A 215 -1.44 -9.91 -16.49
N GLY A 216 -2.33 -9.80 -17.48
CA GLY A 216 -1.99 -9.82 -18.91
C GLY A 216 -0.93 -8.81 -19.32
#